data_AF-A0A6L7TPR8-F1
#
_entry.id   AF-A0A6L7TPR8-F1
#
_cell.length_a   1.000
_cell.length_b   1.000
_cell.length_c   1.000
_cell.angle_alpha   90.00
_cell.angle_beta   90.00
_cell.angle_gamma   90.00
#
_symmetry.space_group_name_H-M   'P 1'
#
loop_
_entity.id
_entity.type
_entity.pdbx_description
1 polymer ?
#
loop_
_entity_poly.entity_id
_entity_poly.type
_entity_poly.pdbx_seq_one_letter_code
_entity_poly.pdbx_strand_id
1 'polypeptide(L)'
;MHLTSTPARLLRGMGCWMLIAALVAVIGCSSEPAPTLPVVIVPPPTATPAPPGTTTQPTDAVVQPSDSPTSTTTATPSTEETQSAPAETPVYPAPPSPLNANDLDFLPDDPTALMYAALDQSVAQVGRKMAYSRNDAFIPVLLEFMRFQQNEEALLTLASFMVRIRDKIPEEEFTIVPDGQGSWDWWQKWLAQHPEVTPPEGYDGWKGQLFSFIDPAMGEFMYDGVPATIRLEEIVWGGVRRDGIPDLRFPPHLSPEEATYLQPGDRVFGVSINGEHRAYPLRVLNAHEMANDIVGGVQFALAY
;
A
#
# COMPACT_ATOMS: atom_id res chain seq x y z
N MET A 1 -16.26 57.77 16.49
CA MET A 1 -17.47 57.55 15.67
C MET A 1 -17.02 57.65 14.21
N HIS A 2 -17.12 56.64 13.34
CA HIS A 2 -17.66 55.27 13.37
C HIS A 2 -16.53 54.28 12.93
N LEU A 3 -16.43 52.98 13.28
CA LEU A 3 -17.26 51.81 12.87
C LEU A 3 -17.56 51.84 11.34
N THR A 4 -17.35 50.84 10.46
CA THR A 4 -16.94 49.40 10.47
C THR A 4 -16.43 49.08 9.02
N SER A 5 -15.88 47.92 8.61
CA SER A 5 -15.63 46.57 9.19
C SER A 5 -14.58 45.81 8.35
N THR A 6 -13.92 44.81 8.94
CA THR A 6 -13.03 43.85 8.25
C THR A 6 -13.82 42.86 7.36
N PRO A 7 -13.34 42.47 6.16
CA PRO A 7 -13.82 41.27 5.47
C PRO A 7 -13.04 40.02 5.90
N ALA A 8 -13.76 38.96 6.25
CA ALA A 8 -13.17 37.66 6.60
C ALA A 8 -12.61 36.95 5.36
N ARG A 9 -11.44 36.30 5.50
CA ARG A 9 -10.98 35.29 4.52
C ARG A 9 -11.84 34.03 4.66
N LEU A 10 -12.73 33.78 3.71
CA LEU A 10 -13.40 32.48 3.59
C LEU A 10 -12.40 31.41 3.19
N LEU A 11 -12.51 30.22 3.81
CA LEU A 11 -11.95 29.00 3.25
C LEU A 11 -12.66 28.67 1.93
N ARG A 12 -11.89 28.41 0.87
CA ARG A 12 -12.32 27.66 -0.32
C ARG A 12 -11.14 26.85 -0.83
N GLY A 13 -11.33 25.54 -0.98
CA GLY A 13 -10.24 24.63 -1.40
C GLY A 13 -10.47 23.14 -1.17
N MET A 14 -11.70 22.67 -0.86
CA MET A 14 -12.00 21.23 -0.92
C MET A 14 -12.27 20.84 -2.38
N GLY A 15 -11.39 20.04 -2.96
CA GLY A 15 -11.53 19.47 -4.30
C GLY A 15 -11.04 18.02 -4.34
N CYS A 16 -11.90 17.11 -4.80
CA CYS A 16 -11.63 15.70 -5.14
C CYS A 16 -10.63 14.92 -4.27
N TRP A 17 -11.09 14.42 -3.12
CA TRP A 17 -10.53 13.20 -2.54
C TRP A 17 -11.06 11.98 -3.32
N MET A 18 -10.19 11.25 -4.02
CA MET A 18 -10.50 9.87 -4.44
C MET A 18 -10.39 8.95 -3.23
N LEU A 19 -11.45 8.21 -2.92
CA LEU A 19 -11.48 7.30 -1.77
C LEU A 19 -10.54 6.10 -1.98
N ILE A 20 -9.56 5.95 -1.09
CA ILE A 20 -8.96 4.64 -0.80
C ILE A 20 -9.95 3.87 0.08
N ALA A 21 -10.93 3.22 -0.54
CA ALA A 21 -11.90 2.38 0.14
C ALA A 21 -11.36 0.94 0.30
N ALA A 22 -10.51 0.72 1.30
CA ALA A 22 -10.16 -0.62 1.75
C ALA A 22 -11.34 -1.26 2.49
N LEU A 23 -12.15 -2.05 1.77
CA LEU A 23 -13.34 -2.70 2.33
C LEU A 23 -12.94 -3.92 3.18
N VAL A 24 -12.66 -3.71 4.46
CA VAL A 24 -12.62 -4.79 5.46
C VAL A 24 -13.98 -4.89 6.13
N ALA A 25 -14.69 -6.00 5.90
CA ALA A 25 -15.98 -6.27 6.52
C ALA A 25 -15.81 -6.67 7.99
N VAL A 26 -15.91 -5.70 8.90
CA VAL A 26 -15.96 -5.96 10.35
C VAL A 26 -17.39 -6.33 10.75
N ILE A 27 -17.60 -7.59 11.10
CA ILE A 27 -18.83 -8.03 11.80
C ILE A 27 -18.71 -7.51 13.24
N GLY A 28 -19.51 -6.50 13.57
CA GLY A 28 -19.47 -5.87 14.88
C GLY A 28 -20.09 -6.74 15.99
N CYS A 29 -19.25 -7.25 16.89
CA CYS A 29 -19.65 -7.62 18.24
C CYS A 29 -19.10 -6.57 19.21
N SER A 30 -20.00 -5.85 19.88
CA SER A 30 -19.67 -4.83 20.87
C SER A 30 -19.17 -5.45 22.18
N SER A 31 -18.01 -5.03 22.66
CA SER A 31 -17.53 -5.27 24.03
C SER A 31 -16.87 -4.00 24.60
N GLU A 32 -17.06 -3.76 25.90
CA GLU A 32 -16.50 -2.60 26.61
C GLU A 32 -14.99 -2.76 26.88
N PRO A 33 -14.21 -1.66 27.00
CA PRO A 33 -12.78 -1.74 27.26
C PRO A 33 -12.49 -2.21 28.70
N ALA A 34 -11.65 -3.24 28.82
CA ALA A 34 -11.12 -3.70 30.11
C ALA A 34 -10.11 -2.70 30.71
N PRO A 35 -9.97 -2.62 32.05
CA PRO A 35 -9.08 -1.66 32.70
C PRO A 35 -7.60 -1.99 32.48
N THR A 36 -6.78 -0.95 32.30
CA THR A 36 -5.34 -1.06 32.05
C THR A 36 -4.56 -1.39 33.32
N LEU A 37 -3.67 -2.39 33.23
CA LEU A 37 -2.63 -2.67 34.24
C LEU A 37 -1.27 -2.18 33.73
N PRO A 38 -0.35 -1.74 34.61
CA PRO A 38 0.94 -1.19 34.21
C PRO A 38 1.87 -2.29 33.68
N VAL A 39 2.46 -2.05 32.50
CA VAL A 39 3.45 -2.93 31.88
C VAL A 39 4.82 -2.73 32.53
N VAL A 40 5.41 -3.81 33.06
CA VAL A 40 6.81 -3.84 33.50
C VAL A 40 7.64 -4.50 32.40
N ILE A 41 8.55 -3.73 31.80
CA ILE A 41 9.44 -4.22 30.73
C ILE A 41 10.65 -4.91 31.35
N VAL A 42 10.89 -6.18 30.97
CA VAL A 42 12.08 -6.95 31.32
C VAL A 42 12.87 -7.22 30.03
N PRO A 43 14.20 -6.98 29.97
CA PRO A 43 14.98 -7.17 28.76
C PRO A 43 15.20 -8.67 28.43
N PRO A 44 15.26 -9.04 27.15
CA PRO A 44 15.41 -10.44 26.73
C PRO A 44 16.86 -10.96 26.88
N PRO A 45 17.05 -12.29 27.07
CA PRO A 45 18.37 -12.92 27.08
C PRO A 45 18.95 -13.08 25.66
N THR A 46 20.28 -13.03 25.56
CA THR A 46 21.03 -13.11 24.28
C THR A 46 20.96 -14.51 23.66
N ALA A 47 20.61 -14.60 22.38
CA ALA A 47 20.53 -15.85 21.63
C ALA A 47 21.85 -16.20 20.88
N THR A 48 22.13 -17.50 20.76
CA THR A 48 23.23 -18.08 19.97
C THR A 48 22.63 -18.82 18.76
N PRO A 49 23.19 -18.72 17.54
CA PRO A 49 22.54 -19.19 16.32
C PRO A 49 22.56 -20.72 16.13
N ALA A 50 21.54 -21.23 15.43
CA ALA A 50 21.38 -22.63 15.04
C ALA A 50 21.74 -22.87 13.55
N PRO A 51 22.10 -24.11 13.14
CA PRO A 51 22.52 -24.43 11.77
C PRO A 51 21.34 -24.64 10.78
N PRO A 52 21.58 -24.55 9.45
CA PRO A 52 20.51 -24.47 8.44
C PRO A 52 19.87 -25.83 8.08
N GLY A 53 18.58 -25.79 7.72
CA GLY A 53 17.79 -26.93 7.24
C GLY A 53 17.52 -26.92 5.73
N THR A 54 17.27 -28.10 5.16
CA THR A 54 17.11 -28.35 3.71
C THR A 54 15.66 -28.15 3.24
N THR A 55 15.48 -27.43 2.12
CA THR A 55 14.16 -27.16 1.50
C THR A 55 13.70 -28.30 0.58
N THR A 56 12.40 -28.61 0.60
CA THR A 56 11.70 -29.34 -0.48
C THR A 56 10.44 -28.59 -0.91
N GLN A 57 10.20 -28.56 -2.22
CA GLN A 57 9.21 -27.73 -2.91
C GLN A 57 7.94 -28.52 -3.28
N PRO A 58 6.72 -27.95 -3.15
CA PRO A 58 5.49 -28.55 -3.66
C PRO A 58 5.14 -28.08 -5.09
N THR A 59 4.40 -28.90 -5.83
CA THR A 59 4.01 -28.71 -7.24
C THR A 59 2.56 -28.23 -7.42
N ASP A 60 2.32 -27.42 -8.44
CA ASP A 60 1.01 -26.84 -8.78
C ASP A 60 -0.03 -27.83 -9.33
N ALA A 61 -1.32 -27.47 -9.19
CA ALA A 61 -2.43 -28.08 -9.91
C ALA A 61 -3.41 -27.00 -10.41
N VAL A 62 -3.71 -27.01 -11.71
CA VAL A 62 -4.57 -26.03 -12.40
C VAL A 62 -5.99 -26.57 -12.57
N VAL A 63 -7.00 -25.72 -12.40
CA VAL A 63 -8.41 -26.04 -12.68
C VAL A 63 -9.01 -25.04 -13.66
N GLN A 64 -9.75 -25.53 -14.65
CA GLN A 64 -10.42 -24.76 -15.71
C GLN A 64 -11.95 -24.71 -15.46
N PRO A 65 -12.65 -23.61 -15.76
CA PRO A 65 -14.12 -23.54 -15.78
C PRO A 65 -14.71 -23.71 -17.20
N SER A 66 -15.95 -24.23 -17.28
CA SER A 66 -16.67 -24.55 -18.55
C SER A 66 -17.83 -23.59 -18.87
N ASP A 67 -18.33 -23.68 -20.11
CA ASP A 67 -19.19 -22.73 -20.84
C ASP A 67 -20.68 -22.56 -20.45
N SER A 68 -21.18 -21.31 -20.60
CA SER A 68 -22.43 -20.87 -21.31
C SER A 68 -23.83 -21.32 -20.78
N PRO A 69 -24.98 -20.68 -21.20
CA PRO A 69 -25.18 -19.76 -22.33
C PRO A 69 -26.02 -18.47 -22.11
N THR A 70 -26.09 -17.68 -23.19
CA THR A 70 -26.82 -16.42 -23.44
C THR A 70 -28.36 -16.51 -23.33
N SER A 71 -29.04 -15.38 -23.10
CA SER A 71 -30.40 -15.13 -23.62
C SER A 71 -30.62 -13.66 -23.98
N THR A 72 -31.22 -13.43 -25.15
CA THR A 72 -31.50 -12.11 -25.75
C THR A 72 -33.01 -11.89 -25.83
N THR A 73 -33.51 -10.71 -25.42
CA THR A 73 -34.85 -10.26 -25.80
C THR A 73 -34.87 -8.76 -26.10
N THR A 74 -35.30 -8.41 -27.30
CA THR A 74 -35.57 -7.05 -27.76
C THR A 74 -37.05 -6.71 -27.56
N ALA A 75 -37.38 -5.53 -27.04
CA ALA A 75 -38.68 -4.88 -27.29
C ALA A 75 -38.63 -3.37 -26.98
N THR A 76 -38.88 -2.55 -28.01
CA THR A 76 -39.24 -1.13 -27.88
C THR A 76 -40.72 -0.99 -28.25
N PRO A 77 -41.45 -0.07 -27.61
CA PRO A 77 -42.38 0.75 -28.39
C PRO A 77 -42.21 2.26 -28.12
N SER A 78 -42.49 3.04 -29.18
CA SER A 78 -42.35 4.50 -29.24
C SER A 78 -43.61 5.25 -28.75
N THR A 79 -43.66 6.57 -29.03
CA THR A 79 -44.78 7.54 -28.86
C THR A 79 -44.62 8.36 -27.57
N GLU A 80 -44.64 9.71 -27.54
CA GLU A 80 -45.00 10.72 -28.54
C GLU A 80 -44.18 12.02 -28.34
N GLU A 81 -43.95 12.81 -29.40
CA GLU A 81 -43.34 14.14 -29.28
C GLU A 81 -44.37 15.20 -28.85
N THR A 82 -43.96 16.16 -28.03
CA THR A 82 -44.64 17.47 -27.93
C THR A 82 -43.58 18.55 -28.06
N GLN A 83 -43.54 19.21 -29.22
CA GLN A 83 -42.60 20.29 -29.49
C GLN A 83 -42.99 21.54 -28.69
N SER A 84 -42.03 22.06 -27.91
CA SER A 84 -42.11 23.39 -27.31
C SER A 84 -41.06 24.30 -27.95
N ALA A 85 -41.37 25.58 -28.08
CA ALA A 85 -40.54 26.56 -28.78
C ALA A 85 -39.15 26.74 -28.14
N PRO A 86 -38.10 27.07 -28.92
CA PRO A 86 -36.74 27.18 -28.39
C PRO A 86 -36.63 28.31 -27.38
N ALA A 87 -36.28 27.98 -26.14
CA ALA A 87 -35.76 28.96 -25.20
C ALA A 87 -34.39 29.44 -25.68
N GLU A 88 -34.14 30.74 -25.64
CA GLU A 88 -32.82 31.30 -25.93
C GLU A 88 -31.79 30.70 -24.97
N THR A 89 -30.82 29.96 -25.52
CA THR A 89 -29.76 29.35 -24.72
C THR A 89 -28.94 30.46 -24.07
N PRO A 90 -28.82 30.51 -22.74
CA PRO A 90 -27.90 31.47 -22.12
C PRO A 90 -26.50 31.14 -22.62
N VAL A 91 -25.85 32.10 -23.28
CA VAL A 91 -24.44 31.99 -23.63
C VAL A 91 -23.65 32.16 -22.34
N TYR A 92 -23.57 31.06 -21.57
CA TYR A 92 -22.54 30.92 -20.57
C TYR A 92 -21.19 31.06 -21.30
N PRO A 93 -20.26 31.90 -20.82
CA PRO A 93 -18.89 31.82 -21.30
C PRO A 93 -18.43 30.38 -21.14
N ALA A 94 -17.76 29.84 -22.16
CA ALA A 94 -17.16 28.53 -22.05
C ALA A 94 -16.33 28.48 -20.75
N PRO A 95 -16.37 27.38 -19.98
CA PRO A 95 -15.47 27.25 -18.84
C PRO A 95 -14.05 27.53 -19.35
N PRO A 96 -13.19 28.22 -18.56
CA PRO A 96 -11.81 28.43 -18.97
C PRO A 96 -11.25 27.08 -19.39
N SER A 97 -10.62 27.03 -20.57
CA SER A 97 -10.02 25.81 -21.10
C SER A 97 -9.25 25.11 -19.99
N PRO A 98 -9.34 23.78 -19.86
CA PRO A 98 -8.56 23.09 -18.84
C PRO A 98 -7.12 23.56 -18.96
N LEU A 99 -6.53 23.97 -17.82
CA LEU A 99 -5.09 24.21 -17.71
C LEU A 99 -4.40 23.10 -18.50
N ASN A 100 -3.60 23.48 -19.49
CA ASN A 100 -2.98 22.52 -20.40
C ASN A 100 -2.37 21.42 -19.53
N ALA A 101 -2.76 20.16 -19.70
CA ALA A 101 -2.30 19.09 -18.82
C ALA A 101 -0.78 18.86 -18.89
N ASN A 102 -0.09 19.56 -19.80
CA ASN A 102 1.36 19.62 -19.98
C ASN A 102 2.00 20.93 -19.46
N ASP A 103 1.21 21.89 -18.94
CA ASP A 103 1.74 23.02 -18.17
C ASP A 103 2.17 22.49 -16.80
N LEU A 104 3.48 22.49 -16.58
CA LEU A 104 4.15 21.96 -15.39
C LEU A 104 5.07 23.02 -14.74
N ASP A 105 4.93 24.29 -15.15
CA ASP A 105 5.77 25.42 -14.69
C ASP A 105 5.47 25.79 -13.24
N PHE A 106 4.28 25.43 -12.74
CA PHE A 106 3.87 25.61 -11.34
C PHE A 106 4.54 24.63 -10.37
N LEU A 107 5.09 23.52 -10.88
CA LEU A 107 5.82 22.53 -10.08
C LEU A 107 7.29 22.94 -9.96
N PRO A 108 7.99 22.64 -8.86
CA PRO A 108 9.41 22.94 -8.72
C PRO A 108 10.29 22.10 -9.66
N ASP A 109 11.46 22.62 -10.02
CA ASP A 109 12.50 21.89 -10.77
C ASP A 109 13.51 21.18 -9.86
N ASP A 110 13.62 21.63 -8.60
CA ASP A 110 14.48 21.01 -7.60
C ASP A 110 14.00 19.57 -7.27
N PRO A 111 14.88 18.55 -7.28
CA PRO A 111 14.44 17.17 -7.11
C PRO A 111 13.77 16.88 -5.77
N THR A 112 14.26 17.47 -4.69
CA THR A 112 13.68 17.29 -3.35
C THR A 112 12.32 17.96 -3.27
N ALA A 113 12.20 19.21 -3.69
CA ALA A 113 10.94 19.92 -3.72
C ALA A 113 9.89 19.25 -4.63
N LEU A 114 10.30 18.67 -5.77
CA LEU A 114 9.39 17.96 -6.68
C LEU A 114 8.92 16.62 -6.11
N MET A 115 9.79 15.92 -5.37
CA MET A 115 9.41 14.74 -4.59
C MET A 115 8.37 15.09 -3.51
N TYR A 116 8.60 16.12 -2.68
CA TYR A 116 7.59 16.55 -1.70
C TYR A 116 6.29 17.03 -2.34
N ALA A 117 6.35 17.70 -3.49
CA ALA A 117 5.14 18.07 -4.25
C ALA A 117 4.28 16.86 -4.62
N ALA A 118 4.84 15.65 -4.74
CA ALA A 118 4.09 14.42 -5.02
C ALA A 118 3.13 13.99 -3.89
N LEU A 119 3.28 14.52 -2.66
CA LEU A 119 2.38 14.22 -1.54
C LEU A 119 1.05 15.00 -1.63
N ASP A 120 1.08 16.22 -2.18
CA ASP A 120 -0.06 17.16 -2.21
C ASP A 120 -0.59 17.46 -3.63
N GLN A 121 0.11 17.06 -4.69
CA GLN A 121 -0.25 17.31 -6.09
C GLN A 121 -0.61 16.03 -6.84
N SER A 122 -1.14 16.18 -8.06
CA SER A 122 -1.44 15.02 -8.92
C SER A 122 -0.16 14.26 -9.26
N VAL A 123 -0.10 12.99 -8.85
CA VAL A 123 0.97 12.03 -9.22
C VAL A 123 1.17 11.96 -10.74
N ALA A 124 0.10 12.14 -11.55
CA ALA A 124 0.20 12.14 -13.00
C ALA A 124 0.90 13.40 -13.57
N GLN A 125 0.78 14.55 -12.90
CA GLN A 125 1.48 15.79 -13.30
C GLN A 125 2.91 15.80 -12.77
N VAL A 126 3.09 15.50 -11.48
CA VAL A 126 4.42 15.43 -10.84
C VAL A 126 5.27 14.34 -11.51
N GLY A 127 4.71 13.15 -11.71
CA GLY A 127 5.41 12.05 -12.37
C GLY A 127 5.77 12.34 -13.82
N ARG A 128 4.97 13.14 -14.54
CA ARG A 128 5.34 13.63 -15.89
C ARG A 128 6.53 14.56 -15.84
N LYS A 129 6.57 15.52 -14.90
CA LYS A 129 7.72 16.43 -14.73
C LYS A 129 8.99 15.66 -14.34
N MET A 130 8.86 14.71 -13.41
CA MET A 130 9.94 13.77 -13.05
C MET A 130 10.44 13.02 -14.30
N ALA A 131 9.53 12.52 -15.14
CA ALA A 131 9.90 11.77 -16.34
C ALA A 131 10.62 12.62 -17.40
N TYR A 132 10.19 13.86 -17.62
CA TYR A 132 10.84 14.80 -18.56
C TYR A 132 12.23 15.24 -18.07
N SER A 133 12.44 15.35 -16.76
CA SER A 133 13.77 15.62 -16.18
C SER A 133 14.81 14.54 -16.52
N ARG A 134 14.35 13.30 -16.72
CA ARG A 134 15.17 12.09 -16.92
C ARG A 134 16.21 11.83 -15.80
N ASN A 135 15.94 12.35 -14.61
CA ASN A 135 16.75 12.12 -13.41
C ASN A 135 16.37 10.77 -12.76
N ASP A 136 17.32 9.85 -12.65
CA ASP A 136 17.12 8.49 -12.11
C ASP A 136 16.61 8.48 -10.67
N ALA A 137 16.93 9.52 -9.89
CA ALA A 137 16.48 9.66 -8.51
C ALA A 137 14.94 9.59 -8.35
N PHE A 138 14.16 9.86 -9.40
CA PHE A 138 12.71 9.76 -9.34
C PHE A 138 12.15 8.34 -9.56
N ILE A 139 12.95 7.35 -9.97
CA ILE A 139 12.46 5.97 -10.14
C ILE A 139 11.96 5.40 -8.80
N PRO A 140 12.70 5.46 -7.67
CA PRO A 140 12.18 5.09 -6.35
C PRO A 140 10.87 5.80 -6.00
N VAL A 141 10.80 7.12 -6.18
CA VAL A 141 9.63 7.95 -5.87
C VAL A 141 8.38 7.48 -6.63
N LEU A 142 8.52 7.24 -7.94
CA LEU A 142 7.43 6.74 -8.79
C LEU A 142 7.02 5.30 -8.44
N LEU A 143 7.98 4.47 -8.02
CA LEU A 143 7.75 3.08 -7.65
C LEU A 143 6.90 2.95 -6.38
N GLU A 144 7.08 3.85 -5.40
CA GLU A 144 6.19 3.91 -4.23
C GLU A 144 4.74 4.16 -4.66
N PHE A 145 4.47 5.10 -5.57
CA PHE A 145 3.10 5.31 -6.06
C PHE A 145 2.57 4.13 -6.87
N MET A 146 3.43 3.44 -7.63
CA MET A 146 3.04 2.26 -8.41
C MET A 146 2.54 1.12 -7.53
N ARG A 147 3.10 0.95 -6.32
CA ARG A 147 2.71 -0.06 -5.32
C ARG A 147 1.24 -0.02 -4.91
N PHE A 148 0.60 1.16 -5.02
CA PHE A 148 -0.79 1.39 -4.61
C PHE A 148 -1.80 1.42 -5.78
N GLN A 149 -1.33 1.35 -7.03
CA GLN A 149 -2.23 1.36 -8.18
C GLN A 149 -2.93 0.00 -8.36
N GLN A 150 -4.25 0.04 -8.51
CA GLN A 150 -5.08 -1.12 -8.90
C GLN A 150 -5.62 -0.98 -10.35
N ASN A 151 -5.34 0.15 -11.00
CA ASN A 151 -5.80 0.49 -12.34
C ASN A 151 -4.65 0.28 -13.34
N GLU A 152 -4.91 -0.45 -14.43
CA GLU A 152 -3.92 -0.80 -15.45
C GLU A 152 -3.37 0.42 -16.19
N GLU A 153 -4.21 1.41 -16.52
CA GLU A 153 -3.78 2.68 -17.16
C GLU A 153 -2.84 3.47 -16.24
N ALA A 154 -3.10 3.51 -14.93
CA ALA A 154 -2.23 4.15 -13.94
C ALA A 154 -0.90 3.40 -13.79
N LEU A 155 -0.92 2.05 -13.76
CA LEU A 155 0.29 1.22 -13.75
C LEU A 155 1.14 1.45 -15.01
N LEU A 156 0.54 1.42 -16.20
CA LEU A 156 1.21 1.67 -17.48
C LEU A 156 1.72 3.11 -17.58
N THR A 157 1.00 4.09 -17.03
CA THR A 157 1.45 5.49 -16.98
C THR A 157 2.72 5.62 -16.14
N LEU A 158 2.74 5.10 -14.91
CA LEU A 158 3.92 5.15 -14.04
C LEU A 158 5.08 4.33 -14.61
N ALA A 159 4.82 3.16 -15.18
CA ALA A 159 5.82 2.38 -15.91
C ALA A 159 6.41 3.19 -17.08
N SER A 160 5.59 3.90 -17.87
CA SER A 160 6.07 4.73 -18.98
C SER A 160 6.97 5.87 -18.49
N PHE A 161 6.67 6.47 -17.34
CA PHE A 161 7.53 7.49 -16.72
C PHE A 161 8.88 6.90 -16.30
N MET A 162 8.90 5.72 -15.66
CA MET A 162 10.14 5.06 -15.25
C MET A 162 10.97 4.54 -16.43
N VAL A 163 10.34 3.99 -17.48
CA VAL A 163 11.02 3.63 -18.75
C VAL A 163 11.67 4.87 -19.36
N ARG A 164 10.94 5.99 -19.46
CA ARG A 164 11.45 7.26 -19.99
C ARG A 164 12.66 7.79 -19.21
N ILE A 165 12.66 7.67 -17.88
CA ILE A 165 13.78 8.08 -17.03
C ILE A 165 14.99 7.17 -17.25
N ARG A 166 14.80 5.85 -17.18
CA ARG A 166 15.86 4.85 -17.35
C ARG A 166 16.54 4.97 -18.72
N ASP A 167 15.73 5.01 -19.78
CA ASP A 167 16.19 4.97 -21.17
C ASP A 167 16.46 6.37 -21.76
N LYS A 168 16.36 7.43 -20.93
CA LYS A 168 16.65 8.85 -21.25
C LYS A 168 15.84 9.44 -22.42
N ILE A 169 14.64 8.91 -22.66
CA ILE A 169 13.78 9.23 -23.82
C ILE A 169 13.34 10.72 -23.79
N PRO A 170 13.65 11.54 -24.82
CA PRO A 170 13.23 12.96 -24.93
C PRO A 170 11.71 13.15 -24.89
N GLU A 171 11.22 14.24 -24.29
CA GLU A 171 9.79 14.46 -23.99
C GLU A 171 8.85 14.27 -25.19
N GLU A 172 9.33 14.60 -26.39
CA GLU A 172 8.65 14.56 -27.68
C GLU A 172 8.51 13.14 -28.26
N GLU A 173 9.34 12.21 -27.80
CA GLU A 173 9.37 10.82 -28.28
C GLU A 173 8.38 9.93 -27.51
N PHE A 174 7.68 9.06 -28.23
CA PHE A 174 6.71 8.13 -27.66
C PHE A 174 7.39 7.01 -26.86
N THR A 175 6.90 6.73 -25.66
CA THR A 175 7.44 5.67 -24.79
C THR A 175 6.61 4.40 -24.90
N ILE A 176 7.22 3.32 -25.38
CA ILE A 176 6.64 1.97 -25.33
C ILE A 176 7.09 1.34 -24.00
N VAL A 177 6.14 0.84 -23.20
CA VAL A 177 6.46 0.00 -22.02
C VAL A 177 6.67 -1.44 -22.50
N PRO A 178 7.86 -2.04 -22.33
CA PRO A 178 8.10 -3.43 -22.72
C PRO A 178 7.31 -4.42 -21.86
N ASP A 179 6.99 -5.59 -22.42
CA ASP A 179 6.26 -6.65 -21.73
C ASP A 179 6.87 -6.98 -20.36
N GLY A 180 6.01 -7.11 -19.34
CA GLY A 180 6.40 -7.33 -17.94
C GLY A 180 6.83 -6.07 -17.17
N GLN A 181 7.33 -5.03 -17.85
CA GLN A 181 7.75 -3.77 -17.20
C GLN A 181 6.58 -2.87 -16.77
N GLY A 182 5.34 -3.26 -17.09
CA GLY A 182 4.12 -2.65 -16.53
C GLY A 182 3.79 -3.06 -15.10
N SER A 183 4.62 -3.90 -14.45
CA SER A 183 4.37 -4.43 -13.10
C SER A 183 5.31 -3.85 -12.04
N TRP A 184 4.78 -3.64 -10.83
CA TRP A 184 5.56 -3.16 -9.68
C TRP A 184 6.68 -4.12 -9.27
N ASP A 185 6.42 -5.43 -9.26
CA ASP A 185 7.39 -6.47 -8.91
C ASP A 185 8.63 -6.45 -9.83
N TRP A 186 8.44 -6.20 -11.13
CA TRP A 186 9.55 -6.07 -12.07
C TRP A 186 10.44 -4.87 -11.72
N TRP A 187 9.85 -3.71 -11.46
CA TRP A 187 10.61 -2.51 -11.10
C TRP A 187 11.27 -2.59 -9.73
N GLN A 188 10.67 -3.26 -8.75
CA GLN A 188 11.31 -3.51 -7.45
C GLN A 188 12.55 -4.41 -7.61
N LYS A 189 12.47 -5.46 -8.45
CA LYS A 189 13.61 -6.34 -8.76
C LYS A 189 14.68 -5.64 -9.58
N TRP A 190 14.28 -4.73 -10.48
CA TRP A 190 15.19 -3.87 -11.22
C TRP A 190 15.93 -2.93 -10.26
N LEU A 191 15.22 -2.18 -9.41
CA LEU A 191 15.83 -1.24 -8.46
C LEU A 191 16.73 -1.95 -7.44
N ALA A 192 16.41 -3.19 -7.05
CA ALA A 192 17.28 -4.04 -6.23
C ALA A 192 18.63 -4.38 -6.89
N GLN A 193 18.71 -4.37 -8.23
CA GLN A 193 19.92 -4.64 -9.02
C GLN A 193 20.68 -3.36 -9.42
N HIS A 194 20.10 -2.18 -9.18
CA HIS A 194 20.62 -0.87 -9.58
C HIS A 194 20.89 0.04 -8.35
N PRO A 195 21.91 -0.26 -7.52
CA PRO A 195 22.26 0.52 -6.33
C PRO A 195 22.81 1.92 -6.62
N GLU A 196 23.14 2.23 -7.88
CA GLU A 196 23.48 3.57 -8.34
C GLU A 196 22.27 4.52 -8.43
N VAL A 197 21.04 3.98 -8.42
CA VAL A 197 19.79 4.75 -8.49
C VAL A 197 19.37 5.16 -7.08
N THR A 198 19.97 6.25 -6.59
CA THR A 198 19.67 6.82 -5.28
C THR A 198 18.53 7.85 -5.35
N PRO A 199 17.57 7.86 -4.41
CA PRO A 199 16.49 8.84 -4.38
C PRO A 199 16.98 10.27 -4.03
N PRO A 200 16.11 11.31 -4.12
CA PRO A 200 16.46 12.68 -3.75
C PRO A 200 16.77 12.84 -2.26
N GLU A 201 17.40 13.95 -1.89
CA GLU A 201 17.63 14.32 -0.48
C GLU A 201 16.28 14.47 0.25
N GLY A 202 16.18 13.95 1.48
CA GLY A 202 14.93 13.92 2.27
C GLY A 202 13.99 12.75 1.96
N TYR A 203 14.42 11.74 1.18
CA TYR A 203 13.59 10.57 0.87
C TYR A 203 13.13 9.80 2.11
N ASP A 204 13.93 9.78 3.16
CA ASP A 204 13.60 9.20 4.47
C ASP A 204 12.34 9.83 5.09
N GLY A 205 12.36 11.14 5.36
CA GLY A 205 11.21 11.83 5.93
C GLY A 205 10.03 11.93 4.96
N TRP A 206 10.29 12.10 3.66
CA TRP A 206 9.25 12.06 2.64
C TRP A 206 8.51 10.72 2.62
N LYS A 207 9.23 9.59 2.67
CA LYS A 207 8.62 8.26 2.67
C LYS A 207 7.89 7.95 3.97
N GLY A 208 8.39 8.47 5.11
CA GLY A 208 7.65 8.49 6.36
C GLY A 208 6.30 9.21 6.26
N GLN A 209 6.28 10.39 5.65
CA GLN A 209 5.05 11.14 5.38
C GLN A 209 4.12 10.37 4.42
N LEU A 210 4.64 9.79 3.34
CA LEU A 210 3.86 8.98 2.41
C LEU A 210 3.18 7.79 3.11
N PHE A 211 3.91 7.04 3.94
CA PHE A 211 3.35 5.90 4.67
C PHE A 211 2.39 6.32 5.78
N SER A 212 2.52 7.54 6.32
CA SER A 212 1.59 8.08 7.32
C SER A 212 0.13 8.22 6.80
N PHE A 213 -0.06 8.32 5.48
CA PHE A 213 -1.39 8.30 4.87
C PHE A 213 -2.09 6.92 4.95
N ILE A 214 -1.32 5.84 5.08
CA ILE A 214 -1.83 4.46 5.25
C ILE A 214 -2.15 4.23 6.73
N ASP A 215 -1.18 4.57 7.57
CA ASP A 215 -1.18 4.42 9.02
C ASP A 215 -0.25 5.48 9.63
N PRO A 216 -0.73 6.45 10.42
CA PRO A 216 0.09 7.48 11.04
C PRO A 216 1.28 6.93 11.84
N ALA A 217 1.14 5.73 12.42
CA ALA A 217 2.20 5.07 13.15
C ALA A 217 3.40 4.67 12.28
N MET A 218 3.24 4.54 10.96
CA MET A 218 4.35 4.21 10.06
C MET A 218 5.34 5.37 9.90
N GLY A 219 4.87 6.60 10.07
CA GLY A 219 5.75 7.79 10.11
C GLY A 219 6.68 7.82 11.32
N GLU A 220 6.46 6.98 12.35
CA GLU A 220 7.38 6.86 13.49
C GLU A 220 8.67 6.10 13.13
N PHE A 221 8.65 5.28 12.06
CA PHE A 221 9.79 4.45 11.65
C PHE A 221 10.73 5.12 10.62
N MET A 222 10.25 6.14 9.90
CA MET A 222 11.05 6.86 8.90
C MET A 222 10.84 8.36 9.03
N TYR A 223 11.94 9.07 9.23
CA TYR A 223 12.02 10.51 9.51
C TYR A 223 13.35 11.05 9.00
N ASP A 224 13.48 12.37 8.86
CA ASP A 224 14.69 13.02 8.35
C ASP A 224 15.94 12.61 9.16
N GLY A 225 16.93 12.00 8.51
CA GLY A 225 18.16 11.52 9.12
C GLY A 225 18.03 10.20 9.89
N VAL A 226 17.01 9.37 9.63
CA VAL A 226 16.85 8.06 10.27
C VAL A 226 18.08 7.16 10.01
N PRO A 227 18.71 6.57 11.04
CA PRO A 227 19.84 5.66 10.84
C PRO A 227 19.42 4.39 10.11
N ALA A 228 19.95 4.18 8.91
CA ALA A 228 19.68 3.00 8.09
C ALA A 228 20.98 2.25 7.71
N THR A 229 20.95 0.92 7.80
CA THR A 229 21.99 0.01 7.30
C THR A 229 21.59 -0.75 6.03
N ILE A 230 20.36 -0.52 5.58
CA ILE A 230 19.77 -1.00 4.33
C ILE A 230 19.35 0.21 3.48
N ARG A 231 19.12 -0.01 2.18
CA ARG A 231 18.63 1.05 1.29
C ARG A 231 17.17 1.38 1.58
N LEU A 232 16.82 2.66 1.64
CA LEU A 232 15.46 3.08 2.04
C LEU A 232 14.42 2.75 0.98
N GLU A 233 14.80 2.77 -0.30
CA GLU A 233 14.00 2.36 -1.45
C GLU A 233 13.73 0.84 -1.53
N GLU A 234 14.38 0.03 -0.69
CA GLU A 234 14.06 -1.40 -0.52
C GLU A 234 13.01 -1.66 0.59
N ILE A 235 12.70 -0.67 1.43
CA ILE A 235 11.70 -0.79 2.51
C ILE A 235 10.28 -0.66 1.92
N VAL A 236 9.54 -1.76 1.75
CA VAL A 236 8.21 -1.72 1.11
C VAL A 236 7.07 -1.94 2.10
N TRP A 237 5.90 -1.35 1.84
CA TRP A 237 4.72 -1.61 2.67
C TRP A 237 4.17 -3.02 2.47
N GLY A 238 4.14 -3.81 3.56
CA GLY A 238 3.76 -5.22 3.58
C GLY A 238 2.28 -5.54 3.37
N GLY A 239 1.39 -4.53 3.34
CA GLY A 239 -0.05 -4.74 3.07
C GLY A 239 -0.99 -4.68 4.28
N VAL A 240 -0.46 -4.54 5.49
CA VAL A 240 -1.22 -4.38 6.74
C VAL A 240 -0.78 -3.13 7.51
N ARG A 241 -1.63 -2.61 8.40
CA ARG A 241 -1.27 -1.54 9.35
C ARG A 241 -0.36 -2.08 10.47
N ARG A 242 0.25 -1.19 11.27
CA ARG A 242 0.96 -1.59 12.50
C ARG A 242 -0.01 -2.38 13.37
N ASP A 243 0.46 -3.49 13.92
CA ASP A 243 -0.30 -4.44 14.74
C ASP A 243 -1.57 -5.02 14.06
N GLY A 244 -1.67 -4.91 12.72
CA GLY A 244 -2.80 -5.41 11.93
C GLY A 244 -2.90 -6.93 11.85
N ILE A 245 -1.81 -7.62 12.18
CA ILE A 245 -1.74 -9.08 12.41
C ILE A 245 -1.38 -9.23 13.89
N PRO A 246 -2.36 -9.41 14.80
CA PRO A 246 -2.09 -9.45 16.23
C PRO A 246 -1.44 -10.77 16.62
N ASP A 247 -0.33 -10.72 17.37
CA ASP A 247 0.36 -11.92 17.84
C ASP A 247 -0.42 -12.65 18.95
N LEU A 248 -0.28 -13.98 19.04
CA LEU A 248 -0.82 -14.74 20.15
C LEU A 248 0.06 -14.57 21.39
N ARG A 249 -0.43 -13.83 22.40
CA ARG A 249 0.27 -13.62 23.68
C ARG A 249 -0.33 -14.49 24.76
N PHE A 250 0.44 -15.47 25.25
CA PHE A 250 0.02 -16.44 26.27
C PHE A 250 -1.39 -17.00 25.99
N PRO A 251 -1.65 -17.52 24.77
CA PRO A 251 -2.99 -17.93 24.37
C PRO A 251 -3.52 -19.04 25.29
N PRO A 252 -4.83 -19.14 25.52
CA PRO A 252 -5.40 -20.25 26.27
C PRO A 252 -5.19 -21.58 25.53
N HIS A 253 -4.93 -22.63 26.29
CA HIS A 253 -4.73 -23.98 25.75
C HIS A 253 -5.96 -24.86 26.02
N LEU A 254 -6.18 -25.81 25.12
CA LEU A 254 -7.22 -26.84 25.23
C LEU A 254 -6.55 -28.20 25.45
N SER A 255 -7.23 -29.12 26.13
CA SER A 255 -6.83 -30.52 26.15
C SER A 255 -6.96 -31.15 24.75
N PRO A 256 -6.29 -32.28 24.47
CA PRO A 256 -6.48 -33.03 23.22
C PRO A 256 -7.94 -33.40 22.93
N GLU A 257 -8.72 -33.70 23.98
CA GLU A 257 -10.14 -34.05 23.90
C GLU A 257 -11.04 -32.83 23.62
N GLU A 258 -10.70 -31.67 24.17
CA GLU A 258 -11.41 -30.41 23.95
C GLU A 258 -11.16 -29.84 22.54
N ALA A 259 -10.02 -30.18 21.93
CA ALA A 259 -9.56 -29.70 20.63
C ALA A 259 -10.34 -30.25 19.41
N THR A 260 -11.64 -30.47 19.55
CA THR A 260 -12.62 -30.97 18.56
C THR A 260 -12.66 -30.24 17.21
N TYR A 261 -12.15 -29.01 17.16
CA TYR A 261 -11.94 -28.21 15.94
C TYR A 261 -10.78 -28.71 15.05
N LEU A 262 -9.87 -29.57 15.54
CA LEU A 262 -8.80 -30.19 14.75
C LEU A 262 -9.29 -31.43 13.99
N GLN A 263 -8.87 -31.57 12.74
CA GLN A 263 -9.01 -32.79 11.96
C GLN A 263 -7.73 -33.64 12.02
N PRO A 264 -7.79 -34.97 11.83
CA PRO A 264 -6.60 -35.84 11.89
C PRO A 264 -5.46 -35.52 10.91
N GLY A 265 -5.74 -34.74 9.85
CA GLY A 265 -4.76 -34.25 8.89
C GLY A 265 -4.31 -32.79 9.12
N ASP A 266 -4.80 -32.11 10.15
CA ASP A 266 -4.39 -30.73 10.45
C ASP A 266 -2.92 -30.67 10.87
N ARG A 267 -2.18 -29.76 10.24
CA ARG A 267 -0.78 -29.51 10.60
C ARG A 267 -0.70 -28.68 11.88
N VAL A 268 0.23 -29.03 12.75
CA VAL A 268 0.53 -28.33 14.00
C VAL A 268 2.05 -28.18 14.17
N PHE A 269 2.48 -27.13 14.87
CA PHE A 269 3.84 -27.03 15.39
C PHE A 269 3.86 -27.64 16.78
N GLY A 270 4.57 -28.76 16.94
CA GLY A 270 4.80 -29.38 18.24
C GLY A 270 5.98 -28.72 18.95
N VAL A 271 5.75 -28.14 20.12
CA VAL A 271 6.79 -27.60 21.00
C VAL A 271 6.91 -28.51 22.21
N SER A 272 8.13 -28.86 22.60
CA SER A 272 8.42 -29.77 23.71
C SER A 272 9.62 -29.26 24.50
N ILE A 273 9.37 -28.73 25.70
CA ILE A 273 10.41 -28.12 26.55
C ILE A 273 10.22 -28.62 27.98
N ASN A 274 11.29 -29.11 28.60
CA ASN A 274 11.32 -29.60 30.00
C ASN A 274 10.18 -30.59 30.37
N GLY A 275 9.72 -31.39 29.40
CA GLY A 275 8.64 -32.38 29.58
C GLY A 275 7.22 -31.82 29.47
N GLU A 276 7.06 -30.51 29.23
CA GLU A 276 5.78 -29.94 28.79
C GLU A 276 5.70 -29.94 27.26
N HIS A 277 4.53 -30.32 26.74
CA HIS A 277 4.27 -30.46 25.31
C HIS A 277 3.06 -29.61 24.91
N ARG A 278 3.18 -28.80 23.85
CA ARG A 278 2.06 -28.05 23.27
C ARG A 278 2.05 -28.17 21.75
N ALA A 279 0.86 -28.06 21.17
CA ALA A 279 0.63 -28.06 19.74
C ALA A 279 -0.02 -26.74 19.32
N TYR A 280 0.61 -26.00 18.41
CA TYR A 280 0.08 -24.76 17.85
C TYR A 280 -0.45 -25.04 16.44
N PRO A 281 -1.77 -25.02 16.20
CA PRO A 281 -2.31 -25.35 14.89
C PRO A 281 -1.88 -24.37 13.81
N LEU A 282 -1.40 -24.90 12.68
CA LEU A 282 -0.98 -24.11 11.53
C LEU A 282 -2.11 -23.16 11.07
N ARG A 283 -3.34 -23.67 10.98
CA ARG A 283 -4.53 -22.88 10.59
C ARG A 283 -4.92 -21.77 11.58
N VAL A 284 -4.36 -21.75 12.80
CA VAL A 284 -4.48 -20.62 13.73
C VAL A 284 -3.29 -19.67 13.53
N LEU A 285 -2.06 -20.20 13.52
CA LEU A 285 -0.86 -19.39 13.29
C LEU A 285 -0.86 -18.66 11.93
N ASN A 286 -1.45 -19.22 10.87
CA ASN A 286 -1.62 -18.56 9.59
C ASN A 286 -2.32 -17.18 9.67
N ALA A 287 -3.10 -16.92 10.72
CA ALA A 287 -3.83 -15.66 10.91
C ALA A 287 -3.15 -14.70 11.92
N HIS A 288 -2.12 -15.18 12.62
CA HIS A 288 -1.45 -14.46 13.71
C HIS A 288 0.07 -14.31 13.50
N GLU A 289 0.65 -15.13 12.62
CA GLU A 289 2.07 -15.26 12.22
C GLU A 289 3.08 -15.50 13.36
N MET A 290 2.67 -15.28 14.61
CA MET A 290 3.51 -15.37 15.79
C MET A 290 2.72 -15.85 17.03
N ALA A 291 3.37 -16.69 17.84
CA ALA A 291 2.93 -17.00 19.21
C ALA A 291 4.07 -16.78 20.21
N ASN A 292 3.81 -15.94 21.21
CA ASN A 292 4.67 -15.64 22.34
C ASN A 292 4.10 -16.36 23.58
N ASP A 293 4.81 -17.36 24.09
CA ASP A 293 4.26 -18.29 25.09
C ASP A 293 5.35 -18.83 26.05
N ILE A 294 4.92 -19.52 27.12
CA ILE A 294 5.80 -20.15 28.12
C ILE A 294 5.51 -21.65 28.17
N VAL A 295 6.48 -22.48 27.77
CA VAL A 295 6.39 -23.95 27.82
C VAL A 295 7.58 -24.48 28.63
N GLY A 296 7.32 -25.36 29.60
CA GLY A 296 8.36 -25.93 30.45
C GLY A 296 9.08 -24.89 31.32
N GLY A 297 8.44 -23.74 31.58
CA GLY A 297 9.03 -22.58 32.25
C GLY A 297 9.94 -21.71 31.38
N VAL A 298 10.05 -21.99 30.08
CA VAL A 298 10.86 -21.22 29.13
C VAL A 298 9.97 -20.33 28.27
N GLN A 299 10.23 -19.01 28.27
CA GLN A 299 9.64 -18.08 27.31
C GLN A 299 10.23 -18.31 25.93
N PHE A 300 9.39 -18.37 24.91
CA PHE A 300 9.82 -18.46 23.51
C PHE A 300 8.83 -17.76 22.58
N ALA A 301 9.31 -17.48 21.37
CA ALA A 301 8.50 -17.02 20.25
C ALA A 301 8.52 -18.09 19.15
N LEU A 302 7.35 -18.42 18.62
CA LEU A 302 7.18 -19.22 17.41
C LEU A 302 6.70 -18.27 16.31
N ALA A 303 7.51 -18.10 15.26
CA ALA A 303 7.13 -17.40 14.03
C ALA A 303 6.95 -18.42 12.89
N TYR A 304 6.05 -18.14 11.95
CA TYR A 304 5.74 -19.00 10.81
C TYR A 304 5.60 -18.20 9.51
#